data_AF-N6UWR1-F1
#
_entry.id   AF-N6UWR1-F1
#
_cell.length_a   1.000
_cell.length_b   1.000
_cell.length_c   1.000
_cell.angle_alpha   90.00
_cell.angle_beta   90.00
_cell.angle_gamma   90.00
#
_symmetry.space_group_name_H-M   'P 1'
#
loop_
_entity.id
_entity.type
_entity.pdbx_description
1 polymer ?
#
loop_
_entity_poly.entity_id
_entity_poly.type
_entity_poly.pdbx_seq_one_letter_code
_entity_poly.pdbx_strand_id
1 'polypeptide(L)'
;MTDVPYPRPPAGIPNGIGQFEIGVSLIGTQPSFSVWDTVISQYANSKILTTLITNLNDYIDQTQNLDAFYDAIMNVATAQGEGLNIWGRIVGVNRVLKVQVGNWFGFNEASPGSWTFGQGSFYSGASLTSNFSLSDQAYRTLIYAKAAANITDGSIPAINHILMMLFPNRGNAYVTEGSHTGAWFGFAESTNAQGFNQASFYSGSPIATMTMTYTFEFQLSPVELAIVQQSGVLPKSTGVAASVVTL
;
A
#
# COMPACT_ATOMS: atom_id res chain seq x y z
N MET A 1 33.72 -18.53 39.88
CA MET A 1 33.39 -17.92 38.58
C MET A 1 34.12 -18.78 37.56
N THR A 2 33.39 -19.57 36.78
CA THR A 2 33.98 -20.55 35.87
C THR A 2 34.47 -19.84 34.61
N ASP A 3 35.78 -19.65 34.52
CA ASP A 3 36.43 -19.04 33.36
C ASP A 3 36.24 -19.91 32.12
N VAL A 4 35.85 -19.27 31.02
CA VAL A 4 35.66 -19.92 29.73
C VAL A 4 37.05 -20.20 29.13
N PRO A 5 37.37 -21.44 28.70
CA PRO A 5 38.70 -21.77 28.20
C PRO A 5 39.09 -20.95 26.95
N TYR A 6 40.35 -20.51 26.89
CA TYR A 6 40.96 -19.89 25.71
C TYR A 6 41.72 -20.94 24.89
N PRO A 7 41.69 -20.91 23.54
CA PRO A 7 40.90 -20.01 22.70
C PRO A 7 39.42 -20.42 22.63
N ARG A 8 38.53 -19.44 22.50
CA ARG A 8 37.08 -19.69 22.37
C ARG A 8 36.79 -20.15 20.94
N PRO A 9 35.96 -21.19 20.72
CA PRO A 9 35.59 -21.60 19.37
C PRO A 9 34.84 -20.46 18.65
N PRO A 10 35.10 -20.23 17.34
CA PRO A 10 34.50 -19.13 16.60
C PRO A 10 32.97 -19.27 16.56
N ALA A 11 32.28 -18.17 16.82
CA ALA A 11 30.82 -18.10 16.81
C ALA A 11 30.31 -18.03 15.36
N GLY A 12 29.98 -19.20 14.80
CA GLY A 12 29.39 -19.31 13.47
C GLY A 12 30.36 -18.93 12.34
N ILE A 13 30.15 -19.51 11.17
CA ILE A 13 31.01 -19.26 10.01
C ILE A 13 30.67 -17.88 9.43
N PRO A 14 31.63 -16.95 9.35
CA PRO A 14 31.40 -15.66 8.71
C PRO A 14 31.25 -15.84 7.19
N ASN A 15 30.23 -15.21 6.62
CA ASN A 15 30.21 -14.63 5.26
C ASN A 15 30.87 -15.39 4.09
N GLY A 16 30.75 -16.71 4.02
CA GLY A 16 30.79 -17.45 2.75
C GLY A 16 29.38 -17.61 2.22
N ILE A 17 29.18 -17.48 0.91
CA ILE A 17 27.91 -17.79 0.23
C ILE A 17 27.50 -19.22 0.64
N GLY A 18 26.64 -19.32 1.65
CA GLY A 18 26.17 -20.54 2.27
C GLY A 18 24.86 -20.99 1.64
N GLN A 19 24.61 -22.29 1.65
CA GLN A 19 23.67 -23.01 0.79
C GLN A 19 22.31 -22.32 0.61
N PHE A 20 21.94 -22.10 -0.66
CA PHE A 20 20.65 -21.53 -1.04
C PHE A 20 19.52 -22.51 -0.71
N GLU A 21 18.66 -22.14 0.24
CA GLU A 21 17.32 -22.72 0.37
C GLU A 21 16.31 -21.75 -0.24
N ILE A 22 15.54 -22.25 -1.22
CA ILE A 22 14.55 -21.44 -1.94
C ILE A 22 13.46 -21.04 -0.95
N GLY A 23 13.39 -19.75 -0.60
CA GLY A 23 12.35 -19.19 0.28
C GLY A 23 12.86 -18.51 1.55
N VAL A 24 14.17 -18.52 1.82
CA VAL A 24 14.78 -17.78 2.95
C VAL A 24 15.77 -16.72 2.45
N SER A 25 15.59 -15.48 2.89
CA SER A 25 16.62 -14.43 2.70
C SER A 25 17.78 -14.71 3.63
N LEU A 26 18.93 -15.11 3.08
CA LEU A 26 20.19 -15.29 3.83
C LEU A 26 20.96 -13.96 4.04
N ILE A 27 20.38 -12.82 3.65
CA ILE A 27 20.79 -11.52 4.20
C ILE A 27 20.16 -11.44 5.60
N GLY A 28 20.91 -11.88 6.61
CA GLY A 28 20.41 -11.99 7.96
C GLY A 28 21.50 -12.38 8.92
N THR A 29 22.02 -11.37 9.62
CA THR A 29 22.94 -11.44 10.77
C THR A 29 24.41 -11.69 10.42
N GLN A 30 25.16 -10.60 10.25
CA GLN A 30 26.60 -10.60 10.43
C GLN A 30 26.93 -11.15 11.83
N PRO A 31 27.87 -12.12 11.98
CA PRO A 31 28.28 -12.55 13.31
C PRO A 31 28.79 -11.35 14.08
N SER A 32 28.26 -11.14 15.29
CA SER A 32 28.65 -10.03 16.16
C SER A 32 30.16 -10.03 16.35
N PHE A 33 30.79 -8.87 16.22
CA PHE A 33 32.22 -8.73 16.47
C PHE A 33 32.56 -9.21 17.89
N SER A 34 33.46 -10.18 17.99
CA SER A 34 33.93 -10.71 19.27
C SER A 34 35.22 -10.00 19.67
N VAL A 35 35.13 -9.16 20.70
CA VAL A 35 36.29 -8.41 21.20
C VAL A 35 37.42 -9.33 21.67
N TRP A 36 37.08 -10.54 22.11
CA TRP A 36 38.03 -11.53 22.61
C TRP A 36 39.00 -12.05 21.54
N ASP A 37 38.64 -11.92 20.26
CA ASP A 37 39.52 -12.28 19.15
C ASP A 37 40.68 -11.28 19.02
N THR A 38 40.54 -10.08 19.60
CA THR A 38 41.58 -9.05 19.61
C THR A 38 42.46 -9.08 20.87
N VAL A 39 42.08 -9.85 21.90
CA VAL A 39 42.80 -9.91 23.17
C VAL A 39 43.83 -11.04 23.13
N ILE A 40 45.12 -10.68 23.26
CA ILE A 40 46.20 -11.67 23.36
C ILE A 40 46.22 -12.30 24.76
N SER A 41 46.67 -13.56 24.84
CA SER A 41 46.63 -14.38 26.06
C SER A 41 47.28 -13.76 27.30
N GLN A 42 48.31 -12.92 27.13
CA GLN A 42 49.01 -12.23 28.22
C GLN A 42 48.11 -11.27 29.02
N TYR A 43 47.09 -10.70 28.38
CA TYR A 43 46.18 -9.73 29.00
C TYR A 43 44.79 -10.30 29.29
N ALA A 44 44.52 -11.54 28.89
CA ALA A 44 43.21 -12.18 29.02
C ALA A 44 42.72 -12.28 30.48
N ASN A 45 43.65 -12.33 31.46
CA ASN A 45 43.32 -12.45 32.88
C ASN A 45 43.34 -11.10 33.64
N SER A 46 43.57 -9.97 32.96
CA SER A 46 43.62 -8.65 33.61
C SER A 46 42.23 -8.02 33.70
N LYS A 47 41.60 -8.09 34.87
CA LYS A 47 40.24 -7.59 35.10
C LYS A 47 40.03 -6.12 34.70
N ILE A 48 41.05 -5.27 34.90
CA ILE A 48 40.97 -3.84 34.56
C ILE A 48 40.95 -3.65 33.03
N LEU A 49 41.86 -4.33 32.33
CA LEU A 49 41.96 -4.21 30.87
C LEU A 49 40.74 -4.83 30.18
N THR A 50 40.29 -6.00 30.63
CA THR A 50 39.09 -6.63 30.06
C THR A 50 37.84 -5.77 30.26
N THR A 51 37.69 -5.11 31.41
CA THR A 51 36.56 -4.20 31.66
C THR A 51 36.58 -2.96 30.76
N LEU A 52 37.76 -2.36 30.55
CA LEU A 52 37.89 -1.21 29.63
C LEU A 52 37.55 -1.61 28.18
N ILE A 53 38.02 -2.78 27.75
CA ILE A 53 37.81 -3.31 26.40
C ILE A 53 36.33 -3.62 26.15
N THR A 54 35.63 -4.27 27.10
CA THR A 54 34.19 -4.54 26.95
C THR A 54 33.37 -3.26 26.95
N ASN A 55 33.66 -2.31 27.85
CA ASN A 55 32.96 -1.03 27.87
C ASN A 55 33.17 -0.24 26.56
N LEU A 56 34.39 -0.26 26.02
CA LEU A 56 34.69 0.39 24.74
C LEU A 56 33.88 -0.24 23.59
N ASN A 57 33.78 -1.56 23.56
CA ASN A 57 32.97 -2.27 22.58
C ASN A 57 31.50 -1.87 22.70
N ASP A 58 30.94 -1.87 23.90
CA ASP A 58 29.53 -1.53 24.12
C ASP A 58 29.21 -0.06 23.77
N TYR A 59 30.20 0.85 23.88
CA TYR A 59 30.02 2.26 23.51
C TYR A 59 30.19 2.51 22.00
N ILE A 60 31.03 1.74 21.32
CA ILE A 60 31.26 1.88 19.88
C ILE A 60 30.22 1.09 19.09
N ASP A 61 29.71 -0.02 19.62
CA ASP A 61 28.76 -0.87 18.92
C ASP A 61 27.42 -0.15 18.71
N GLN A 62 27.16 0.21 17.46
CA GLN A 62 25.92 0.85 17.03
C GLN A 62 24.94 -0.15 16.37
N THR A 63 25.19 -1.46 16.45
CA THR A 63 24.37 -2.47 15.75
C THR A 63 22.88 -2.34 16.12
N GLN A 64 22.56 -2.15 17.41
CA GLN A 64 21.19 -1.93 17.85
C GLN A 64 20.56 -0.67 17.26
N ASN A 65 21.34 0.41 17.10
CA ASN A 65 20.86 1.65 16.52
C ASN A 65 20.65 1.51 15.01
N LEU A 66 21.47 0.71 14.32
CA LEU A 66 21.28 0.40 12.90
C LEU A 66 20.07 -0.50 12.67
N ASP A 67 19.86 -1.51 13.51
CA ASP A 67 18.68 -2.38 13.44
C ASP A 67 17.40 -1.57 13.72
N ALA A 68 17.41 -0.73 14.76
CA ALA A 68 16.30 0.17 15.05
C ALA A 68 16.04 1.16 13.90
N PHE A 69 17.09 1.68 13.27
CA PHE A 69 16.95 2.53 12.09
C PHE A 69 16.36 1.77 10.90
N TYR A 70 16.85 0.56 10.64
CA TYR A 70 16.35 -0.30 9.58
C TYR A 70 14.86 -0.58 9.78
N ASP A 71 14.45 -0.97 10.98
CA ASP A 71 13.05 -1.27 11.28
C ASP A 71 12.15 -0.03 11.25
N ALA A 72 12.64 1.13 11.69
CA ALA A 72 11.85 2.35 11.72
C ALA A 72 11.73 3.04 10.35
N ILE A 73 12.72 2.91 9.47
CA ILE A 73 12.84 3.67 8.22
C ILE A 73 12.87 2.78 6.97
N MET A 74 13.73 1.77 6.95
CA MET A 74 14.05 1.01 5.73
C MET A 74 13.06 -0.13 5.48
N ASN A 75 12.58 -0.80 6.53
CA ASN A 75 11.67 -1.92 6.42
C ASN A 75 10.22 -1.45 6.29
N VAL A 76 9.62 -1.56 5.10
CA VAL A 76 8.23 -1.12 4.85
C VAL A 76 7.21 -1.77 5.79
N ALA A 77 7.45 -3.00 6.24
CA ALA A 77 6.53 -3.75 7.11
C ALA A 77 6.51 -3.22 8.55
N THR A 78 7.58 -2.56 9.01
CA THR A 78 7.71 -2.04 10.39
C THR A 78 7.89 -0.53 10.44
N ALA A 79 8.15 0.12 9.30
CA ALA A 79 8.39 1.55 9.21
C ALA A 79 7.20 2.35 9.74
N GLN A 80 7.53 3.47 10.38
CA GLN A 80 6.58 4.37 11.05
C GLN A 80 6.89 5.82 10.71
N GLY A 81 5.88 6.69 10.80
CA GLY A 81 6.06 8.14 10.68
C GLY A 81 6.78 8.54 9.39
N GLU A 82 7.99 9.09 9.52
CA GLU A 82 8.79 9.62 8.41
C GLU A 82 9.36 8.53 7.49
N GLY A 83 9.64 7.33 8.01
CA GLY A 83 10.09 6.20 7.18
C GLY A 83 9.07 5.88 6.08
N LEU A 84 7.78 5.82 6.45
CA LEU A 84 6.70 5.65 5.49
C LEU A 84 6.55 6.84 4.54
N ASN A 85 6.82 8.07 4.98
CA ASN A 85 6.77 9.24 4.09
C ASN A 85 7.83 9.15 2.99
N ILE A 86 9.03 8.66 3.32
CA ILE A 86 10.12 8.43 2.34
C ILE A 86 9.67 7.38 1.31
N TRP A 87 9.15 6.24 1.77
CA TRP A 87 8.62 5.20 0.87
C TRP A 87 7.47 5.71 -0.01
N GLY A 88 6.55 6.49 0.56
CA GLY A 88 5.48 7.11 -0.20
C GLY A 88 6.01 8.05 -1.30
N ARG A 89 7.03 8.86 -0.99
CA ARG A 89 7.69 9.71 -1.99
C ARG A 89 8.34 8.88 -3.10
N ILE A 90 8.96 7.75 -2.78
CA ILE A 90 9.60 6.85 -3.75
C ILE A 90 8.55 6.27 -4.72
N VAL A 91 7.42 5.77 -4.22
CA VAL A 91 6.38 5.17 -5.08
C VAL A 91 5.46 6.21 -5.73
N GLY A 92 5.48 7.45 -5.26
CA GLY A 92 4.70 8.57 -5.79
C GLY A 92 3.31 8.75 -5.18
N VAL A 93 3.16 8.50 -3.88
CA VAL A 93 1.92 8.77 -3.11
C VAL A 93 2.17 9.72 -1.94
N ASN A 94 1.09 10.35 -1.47
CA ASN A 94 1.10 11.22 -0.31
C ASN A 94 0.19 10.65 0.79
N ARG A 95 0.56 10.86 2.06
CA ARG A 95 -0.21 10.46 3.25
C ARG A 95 -1.52 11.22 3.38
N VAL A 96 -1.58 12.44 2.86
CA VAL A 96 -2.78 13.28 2.91
C VAL A 96 -3.62 13.07 1.64
N LEU A 97 -4.82 12.51 1.81
CA LEU A 97 -5.80 12.36 0.74
C LEU A 97 -6.87 13.46 0.85
N LYS A 98 -7.36 13.93 -0.31
CA LYS A 98 -8.46 14.90 -0.38
C LYS A 98 -9.79 14.15 -0.48
N VAL A 99 -10.42 13.92 0.66
CA VAL A 99 -11.72 13.23 0.70
C VAL A 99 -12.83 14.24 0.43
N GLN A 100 -13.75 13.92 -0.47
CA GLN A 100 -14.99 14.68 -0.63
C GLN A 100 -15.92 14.36 0.54
N VAL A 101 -16.19 15.34 1.41
CA VAL A 101 -17.03 15.17 2.62
C VAL A 101 -18.27 16.07 2.55
N GLY A 102 -18.63 16.52 1.35
CA GLY A 102 -19.78 17.40 1.16
C GLY A 102 -21.08 16.73 1.59
N ASN A 103 -21.61 17.14 2.75
CA ASN A 103 -22.99 16.86 3.12
C ASN A 103 -23.90 17.77 2.28
N TRP A 104 -24.55 17.18 1.30
CA TRP A 104 -25.54 17.83 0.46
C TRP A 104 -26.86 17.93 1.21
N PHE A 105 -27.55 19.07 1.10
CA PHE A 105 -28.86 19.22 1.70
C PHE A 105 -29.88 18.33 0.98
N GLY A 106 -30.66 17.53 1.74
CA GLY A 106 -31.83 16.77 1.27
C GLY A 106 -32.14 15.54 2.11
N PHE A 107 -32.87 14.57 1.54
CA PHE A 107 -33.48 13.46 2.28
C PHE A 107 -32.52 12.27 2.47
N ASN A 108 -32.60 11.61 3.63
CA ASN A 108 -31.69 10.52 4.02
C ASN A 108 -31.82 9.27 3.12
N GLU A 109 -32.97 9.08 2.47
CA GLU A 109 -33.19 7.97 1.54
C GLU A 109 -32.51 8.15 0.17
N ALA A 110 -31.94 9.33 -0.13
CA ALA A 110 -31.38 9.67 -1.45
C ALA A 110 -29.89 9.33 -1.63
N SER A 111 -29.35 8.31 -0.97
CA SER A 111 -27.95 7.89 -1.16
C SER A 111 -27.74 7.23 -2.54
N PRO A 112 -26.66 7.52 -3.31
CA PRO A 112 -25.44 8.24 -2.94
C PRO A 112 -25.43 9.72 -3.36
N GLY A 113 -26.58 10.32 -3.69
CA GLY A 113 -26.68 11.68 -4.19
C GLY A 113 -28.01 12.36 -3.83
N SER A 114 -27.95 13.37 -2.97
CA SER A 114 -29.11 14.17 -2.57
C SER A 114 -29.56 15.10 -3.70
N TRP A 115 -30.70 14.81 -4.35
CA TRP A 115 -31.26 15.70 -5.37
C TRP A 115 -32.78 15.74 -5.31
N THR A 116 -33.34 16.96 -5.25
CA THR A 116 -34.62 17.42 -5.83
C THR A 116 -34.79 18.94 -5.53
N PHE A 117 -35.33 19.88 -6.34
CA PHE A 117 -35.90 19.86 -7.71
C PHE A 117 -35.51 21.18 -8.43
N GLY A 118 -35.09 21.26 -9.69
CA GLY A 118 -34.79 20.26 -10.70
C GLY A 118 -33.36 20.45 -11.20
N GLN A 119 -32.53 19.43 -10.94
CA GLN A 119 -31.20 19.19 -11.51
C GLN A 119 -29.98 19.83 -10.80
N GLY A 120 -30.11 20.32 -9.55
CA GLY A 120 -29.02 20.93 -8.74
C GLY A 120 -28.88 20.33 -7.32
N SER A 121 -27.65 20.01 -6.86
CA SER A 121 -27.37 19.49 -5.52
C SER A 121 -27.22 20.74 -4.67
N PHE A 122 -28.01 20.86 -3.62
CA PHE A 122 -27.98 22.07 -2.82
C PHE A 122 -26.73 22.08 -1.96
N TYR A 123 -25.79 22.96 -2.32
CA TYR A 123 -24.59 23.21 -1.55
C TYR A 123 -24.95 23.87 -0.22
N SER A 124 -24.67 23.18 0.87
CA SER A 124 -24.96 23.63 2.24
C SER A 124 -24.00 24.71 2.77
N GLY A 125 -22.97 25.07 1.98
CA GLY A 125 -21.89 25.98 2.41
C GLY A 125 -20.74 25.29 3.15
N ALA A 126 -20.83 23.97 3.39
CA ALA A 126 -19.81 23.19 4.09
C ALA A 126 -18.62 22.84 3.19
N SER A 127 -17.41 22.72 3.75
CA SER A 127 -16.21 22.41 2.98
C SER A 127 -16.39 21.13 2.14
N LEU A 128 -16.33 21.25 0.81
CA LEU A 128 -16.55 20.14 -0.13
C LEU A 128 -15.45 19.09 -0.10
N THR A 129 -14.25 19.47 0.34
CA THR A 129 -13.11 18.58 0.50
C THR A 129 -12.50 18.77 1.88
N SER A 130 -12.07 17.67 2.48
CA SER A 130 -11.29 17.64 3.70
C SER A 130 -9.98 16.92 3.44
N ASN A 131 -8.89 17.49 3.96
CA ASN A 131 -7.59 16.83 3.95
C ASN A 131 -7.59 15.78 5.07
N PHE A 132 -7.54 14.51 4.69
CA PHE A 132 -7.48 13.40 5.62
C PHE A 132 -6.06 12.83 5.64
N SER A 133 -5.38 12.88 6.78
CA SER A 133 -4.10 12.20 6.97
C SER A 133 -4.34 10.74 7.30
N LEU A 134 -3.80 9.84 6.49
CA LEU A 134 -3.88 8.40 6.73
C LEU A 134 -3.05 7.98 7.95
N SER A 135 -3.55 6.99 8.68
CA SER A 135 -2.76 6.27 9.69
C SER A 135 -1.63 5.49 9.03
N ASP A 136 -0.58 5.14 9.79
CA ASP A 136 0.58 4.41 9.28
C ASP A 136 0.19 3.11 8.60
N GLN A 137 -0.76 2.38 9.17
CA GLN A 137 -1.26 1.13 8.58
C GLN A 137 -1.98 1.37 7.26
N ALA A 138 -2.89 2.36 7.19
CA ALA A 138 -3.62 2.66 5.95
C ALA A 138 -2.68 3.21 4.87
N TYR A 139 -1.69 4.02 5.27
CA TYR A 139 -0.69 4.56 4.37
C TYR A 139 0.26 3.50 3.83
N ARG A 140 0.62 2.50 4.64
CA ARG A 140 1.38 1.33 4.18
C ARG A 140 0.62 0.54 3.11
N THR A 141 -0.68 0.32 3.30
CA THR A 141 -1.51 -0.31 2.26
C THR A 141 -1.54 0.52 0.98
N LEU A 142 -1.63 1.85 1.07
CA LEU A 142 -1.54 2.74 -0.09
C LEU A 142 -0.19 2.61 -0.83
N ILE A 143 0.92 2.54 -0.08
CA ILE A 143 2.26 2.36 -0.64
C ILE A 143 2.37 1.02 -1.36
N TYR A 144 1.92 -0.08 -0.74
CA TYR A 144 1.93 -1.40 -1.38
C TYR A 144 1.06 -1.43 -2.63
N ALA A 145 -0.12 -0.81 -2.57
CA ALA A 145 -1.01 -0.70 -3.72
C ALA A 145 -0.34 0.06 -4.87
N LYS A 146 0.37 1.16 -4.58
CA LYS A 146 1.08 1.92 -5.62
C LYS A 146 2.28 1.18 -6.15
N ALA A 147 3.06 0.55 -5.28
CA ALA A 147 4.18 -0.28 -5.68
C ALA A 147 3.72 -1.40 -6.63
N ALA A 148 2.65 -2.13 -6.26
CA ALA A 148 2.05 -3.17 -7.07
C ALA A 148 1.55 -2.63 -8.42
N ALA A 149 0.90 -1.46 -8.43
CA ALA A 149 0.43 -0.84 -9.66
C ALA A 149 1.56 -0.32 -10.57
N ASN A 150 2.72 0.02 -10.01
CA ASN A 150 3.87 0.44 -10.80
C ASN A 150 4.61 -0.75 -11.45
N ILE A 151 4.52 -1.97 -10.89
CA ILE A 151 5.22 -3.17 -11.38
C ILE A 151 4.31 -4.14 -12.16
N THR A 152 3.00 -3.95 -12.12
CA THR A 152 2.05 -4.86 -12.78
C THR A 152 2.06 -4.75 -14.30
N ASP A 153 1.73 -5.84 -14.96
CA ASP A 153 1.55 -5.92 -16.42
C ASP A 153 0.19 -5.39 -16.89
N GLY A 154 -0.72 -5.06 -15.95
CA GLY A 154 -2.05 -4.53 -16.23
C GLY A 154 -3.05 -5.56 -16.74
N SER A 155 -2.70 -6.86 -16.71
CA SER A 155 -3.61 -7.94 -17.06
C SER A 155 -4.71 -8.11 -15.99
N ILE A 156 -5.92 -8.48 -16.41
CA ILE A 156 -7.03 -8.72 -15.45
C ILE A 156 -6.66 -9.71 -14.34
N PRO A 157 -5.97 -10.84 -14.62
CA PRO A 157 -5.52 -11.75 -13.57
C PRO A 157 -4.55 -11.09 -12.58
N ALA A 158 -3.59 -10.29 -13.05
CA ALA A 158 -2.66 -9.58 -12.18
C ALA A 158 -3.37 -8.53 -11.33
N ILE A 159 -4.31 -7.79 -11.91
CA ILE A 159 -5.12 -6.80 -11.19
C ILE A 159 -5.96 -7.49 -10.11
N ASN A 160 -6.63 -8.60 -10.42
CA ASN A 160 -7.41 -9.36 -9.44
C ASN A 160 -6.52 -9.87 -8.30
N HIS A 161 -5.32 -10.36 -8.61
CA HIS A 161 -4.35 -10.78 -7.60
C HIS A 161 -3.94 -9.62 -6.67
N ILE A 162 -3.73 -8.42 -7.24
CA ILE A 162 -3.44 -7.21 -6.46
C ILE A 162 -4.63 -6.84 -5.57
N LEU A 163 -5.86 -6.85 -6.09
CA LEU A 163 -7.07 -6.54 -5.30
C LEU A 163 -7.22 -7.50 -4.10
N MET A 164 -6.98 -8.80 -4.32
CA MET A 164 -7.01 -9.80 -3.26
C MET A 164 -5.91 -9.59 -2.21
N MET A 165 -4.72 -9.13 -2.62
CA MET A 165 -3.63 -8.79 -1.71
C MET A 165 -3.90 -7.52 -0.89
N LEU A 166 -4.57 -6.53 -1.49
CA LEU A 166 -4.85 -5.25 -0.83
C LEU A 166 -5.99 -5.31 0.19
N PHE A 167 -6.98 -6.18 -0.04
CA PHE A 167 -8.14 -6.32 0.84
C PHE A 167 -8.26 -7.75 1.37
N PRO A 168 -7.27 -8.25 2.13
CA PRO A 168 -7.31 -9.60 2.65
C PRO A 168 -8.50 -9.77 3.61
N ASN A 169 -9.23 -10.87 3.46
CA ASN A 169 -10.38 -11.25 4.32
C ASN A 169 -11.57 -10.26 4.32
N ARG A 170 -11.70 -9.39 3.32
CA ARG A 170 -12.81 -8.42 3.26
C ARG A 170 -14.00 -8.86 2.42
N GLY A 171 -13.81 -9.85 1.55
CA GLY A 171 -14.81 -10.33 0.61
C GLY A 171 -14.22 -10.40 -0.80
N ASN A 172 -15.08 -10.63 -1.79
CA ASN A 172 -14.64 -10.74 -3.18
C ASN A 172 -14.40 -9.35 -3.77
N ALA A 173 -13.27 -9.19 -4.46
CA ALA A 173 -12.93 -8.01 -5.24
C ALA A 173 -12.36 -8.47 -6.59
N TYR A 174 -12.93 -7.99 -7.69
CA TYR A 174 -12.55 -8.41 -9.03
C TYR A 174 -12.86 -7.33 -10.07
N VAL A 175 -12.20 -7.44 -11.22
CA VAL A 175 -12.48 -6.59 -12.37
C VAL A 175 -13.63 -7.18 -13.20
N THR A 176 -14.58 -6.33 -13.56
CA THR A 176 -15.65 -6.61 -14.53
C THR A 176 -15.56 -5.69 -15.74
N GLU A 177 -16.29 -6.04 -16.80
CA GLU A 177 -16.47 -5.18 -17.96
C GLU A 177 -17.03 -3.82 -17.54
N GLY A 178 -16.55 -2.76 -18.19
CA GLY A 178 -16.99 -1.41 -17.90
C GLY A 178 -18.31 -1.06 -18.58
N SER A 179 -19.09 -0.17 -17.98
CA SER A 179 -20.30 0.34 -18.63
C SER A 179 -19.94 1.31 -19.76
N HIS A 180 -20.46 1.08 -20.96
CA HIS A 180 -20.39 2.04 -22.07
C HIS A 180 -21.43 3.14 -21.88
N THR A 181 -21.06 4.20 -21.18
CA THR A 181 -21.93 5.37 -21.01
C THR A 181 -21.81 6.29 -22.23
N GLY A 182 -22.90 6.49 -22.96
CA GLY A 182 -22.99 7.37 -24.12
C GLY A 182 -24.42 7.82 -24.35
N ALA A 183 -24.60 8.92 -25.09
CA ALA A 183 -25.93 9.29 -25.56
C ALA A 183 -26.32 8.33 -26.70
N TRP A 184 -27.46 7.66 -26.56
CA TRP A 184 -27.99 6.75 -27.57
C TRP A 184 -29.24 7.36 -28.18
N PHE A 185 -29.47 7.15 -29.47
CA PHE A 185 -30.75 7.54 -30.09
C PHE A 185 -31.87 6.71 -29.48
N GLY A 186 -32.86 7.37 -28.90
CA GLY A 186 -34.00 6.73 -28.24
C GLY A 186 -35.08 7.73 -27.85
N PHE A 187 -36.20 7.21 -27.36
CA PHE A 187 -37.28 8.03 -26.81
C PHE A 187 -36.97 8.39 -25.36
N ALA A 188 -37.28 9.61 -24.94
CA ALA A 188 -37.02 10.11 -23.57
C ALA A 188 -37.70 9.28 -22.46
N GLU A 189 -38.72 8.52 -22.83
CA GLU A 189 -39.51 7.66 -21.94
C GLU A 189 -38.92 6.25 -21.80
N SER A 190 -37.95 5.88 -22.64
CA SER A 190 -37.37 4.54 -22.67
C SER A 190 -36.27 4.39 -21.62
N THR A 191 -36.43 3.44 -20.70
CA THR A 191 -35.42 3.08 -19.68
C THR A 191 -34.26 2.24 -20.25
N ASN A 192 -34.36 1.79 -21.49
CA ASN A 192 -33.30 1.10 -22.22
C ASN A 192 -33.17 1.67 -23.63
N ALA A 193 -31.94 1.72 -24.16
CA ALA A 193 -31.65 2.26 -25.49
C ALA A 193 -31.93 1.23 -26.62
N GLN A 194 -32.95 0.38 -26.47
CA GLN A 194 -33.23 -0.69 -27.44
C GLN A 194 -34.20 -0.17 -28.52
N GLY A 195 -33.69 0.09 -29.72
CA GLY A 195 -34.47 0.47 -30.91
C GLY A 195 -34.82 -0.74 -31.80
N PHE A 196 -35.43 -0.49 -32.97
CA PHE A 196 -35.93 -1.60 -33.80
C PHE A 196 -34.83 -2.39 -34.51
N ASN A 197 -34.77 -3.67 -34.14
CA ASN A 197 -33.85 -4.76 -34.54
C ASN A 197 -32.40 -4.71 -34.01
N GLN A 198 -32.33 -4.57 -32.67
CA GLN A 198 -31.43 -5.34 -31.76
C GLN A 198 -30.03 -4.80 -31.46
N ALA A 199 -29.77 -3.51 -31.66
CA ALA A 199 -28.69 -2.81 -30.96
C ALA A 199 -29.08 -1.34 -30.75
N SER A 200 -28.52 -0.72 -29.70
CA SER A 200 -28.68 0.70 -29.46
C SER A 200 -28.06 1.51 -30.61
N PHE A 201 -28.84 2.42 -31.21
CA PHE A 201 -28.33 3.28 -32.26
C PHE A 201 -27.42 4.34 -31.66
N TYR A 202 -26.14 4.32 -32.04
CA TYR A 202 -25.15 5.29 -31.60
C TYR A 202 -25.53 6.69 -32.12
N SER A 203 -25.56 7.69 -31.22
CA SER A 203 -25.97 9.07 -31.56
C SER A 203 -24.88 9.92 -32.22
N GLY A 204 -23.69 9.36 -32.45
CA GLY A 204 -22.52 10.15 -32.87
C GLY A 204 -21.78 10.83 -31.71
N SER A 205 -22.34 10.81 -30.50
CA SER A 205 -21.72 11.36 -29.29
C SER A 205 -20.59 10.47 -28.79
N PRO A 206 -19.37 10.98 -28.51
CA PRO A 206 -18.23 10.17 -28.10
C PRO A 206 -18.57 9.12 -27.01
N ILE A 207 -18.43 7.83 -27.34
CA ILE A 207 -18.55 6.73 -26.39
C ILE A 207 -17.20 6.35 -25.80
N ALA A 208 -17.18 6.03 -24.51
CA ALA A 208 -16.04 5.38 -23.89
C ALA A 208 -16.05 3.89 -24.26
N THR A 209 -15.25 3.51 -25.25
CA THR A 209 -15.13 2.13 -25.74
C THR A 209 -14.12 1.28 -24.96
N MET A 210 -13.23 1.91 -24.19
CA MET A 210 -12.23 1.23 -23.37
C MET A 210 -12.54 1.49 -21.89
N THR A 211 -13.37 0.65 -21.29
CA THR A 211 -13.83 0.81 -19.91
C THR A 211 -13.60 -0.48 -19.11
N MET A 212 -13.38 -0.34 -17.80
CA MET A 212 -13.31 -1.45 -16.85
C MET A 212 -13.93 -1.01 -15.52
N THR A 213 -14.41 -1.95 -14.74
CA THR A 213 -14.99 -1.66 -13.42
C THR A 213 -14.35 -2.54 -12.35
N TYR A 214 -13.88 -1.92 -11.27
CA TYR A 214 -13.51 -2.63 -10.04
C TYR A 214 -14.77 -2.87 -9.22
N THR A 215 -15.13 -4.14 -9.07
CA THR A 215 -16.32 -4.57 -8.33
C THR A 215 -15.92 -5.12 -6.98
N PHE A 216 -16.51 -4.56 -5.92
CA PHE A 216 -16.34 -5.00 -4.53
C PHE A 216 -17.67 -5.53 -3.99
N GLU A 217 -17.71 -6.79 -3.57
CA GLU A 217 -18.90 -7.43 -2.95
C GLU A 217 -19.02 -7.12 -1.44
N PHE A 218 -18.39 -6.03 -0.99
CA PHE A 218 -18.41 -5.62 0.39
C PHE A 218 -18.33 -4.10 0.50
N GLN A 219 -18.81 -3.58 1.64
CA GLN A 219 -18.77 -2.15 1.92
C GLN A 219 -17.33 -1.71 2.22
N LEU A 220 -16.85 -0.75 1.43
CA LEU A 220 -15.56 -0.10 1.66
C LEU A 220 -15.70 0.91 2.78
N SER A 221 -14.72 0.95 3.69
CA SER A 221 -14.64 2.04 4.66
C SER A 221 -14.39 3.37 3.92
N PRO A 222 -14.73 4.54 4.51
CA PRO A 222 -14.49 5.83 3.88
C PRO A 222 -13.03 6.04 3.45
N VAL A 223 -12.08 5.48 4.22
CA VAL A 223 -10.65 5.54 3.91
C VAL A 223 -10.30 4.66 2.72
N GLU A 224 -10.82 3.43 2.66
CA GLU A 224 -10.57 2.53 1.54
C GLU A 224 -11.23 3.02 0.25
N LEU A 225 -12.43 3.60 0.35
CA LEU A 225 -13.08 4.24 -0.77
C LEU A 225 -12.25 5.42 -1.29
N ALA A 226 -11.69 6.24 -0.39
CA ALA A 226 -10.77 7.31 -0.77
C ALA A 226 -9.49 6.79 -1.44
N ILE A 227 -8.92 5.68 -0.93
CA ILE A 227 -7.78 5.01 -1.57
C ILE A 227 -8.18 4.53 -2.98
N VAL A 228 -9.30 3.84 -3.12
CA VAL A 228 -9.71 3.24 -4.39
C VAL A 228 -10.10 4.32 -5.43
N GLN A 229 -10.79 5.39 -5.03
CA GLN A 229 -11.32 6.40 -5.95
C GLN A 229 -10.39 7.59 -6.20
N GLN A 230 -9.72 8.11 -5.17
CA GLN A 230 -9.04 9.41 -5.25
C GLN A 230 -7.53 9.29 -5.38
N SER A 231 -6.94 8.18 -4.94
CA SER A 231 -5.49 8.05 -4.94
C SER A 231 -4.89 7.76 -6.33
N GLY A 232 -5.70 7.30 -7.29
CA GLY A 232 -5.23 6.88 -8.61
C GLY A 232 -4.24 5.70 -8.55
N VAL A 233 -4.31 4.91 -7.48
CA VAL A 233 -3.35 3.85 -7.19
C VAL A 233 -3.73 2.53 -7.84
N LEU A 234 -5.01 2.26 -8.11
CA LEU A 234 -5.39 0.99 -8.72
C LEU A 234 -4.90 0.89 -10.17
N PRO A 235 -4.27 -0.23 -10.55
CA PRO A 235 -3.66 -0.38 -11.87
C PRO A 235 -4.69 -0.52 -12.98
N LYS A 236 -4.58 0.34 -13.99
CA LYS A 236 -5.40 0.29 -15.19
C LYS A 236 -4.53 0.37 -16.43
N SER A 237 -4.95 -0.31 -17.49
CA SER A 237 -4.29 -0.21 -18.78
C SER A 237 -4.39 1.22 -19.34
N THR A 238 -3.40 1.63 -20.13
CA THR A 238 -3.40 2.93 -20.79
C THR A 238 -4.57 3.03 -21.77
N GLY A 239 -5.22 4.18 -21.83
CA GLY A 239 -6.42 4.37 -22.65
C GLY A 239 -7.72 3.78 -22.08
N VAL A 240 -7.65 3.00 -20.99
CA VAL A 240 -8.83 2.43 -20.32
C VAL A 240 -9.33 3.35 -19.20
N ALA A 241 -10.62 3.65 -19.21
CA ALA A 241 -11.32 4.33 -18.12
C ALA A 241 -11.76 3.31 -17.07
N ALA A 242 -11.37 3.52 -15.81
CA ALA A 242 -11.74 2.64 -14.72
C ALA A 242 -12.80 3.30 -13.84
N SER A 243 -13.85 2.55 -13.50
CA SER A 243 -14.85 2.92 -12.50
C SER A 243 -14.83 1.95 -11.33
N VAL A 244 -15.49 2.33 -10.23
CA VAL A 244 -15.54 1.55 -9.00
C VAL A 244 -17.00 1.36 -8.62
N VAL A 245 -17.38 0.12 -8.33
CA VAL A 245 -18.73 -0.25 -7.87
C VAL A 245 -18.60 -1.07 -6.59
N THR A 246 -19.41 -0.72 -5.60
CA THR A 246 -19.63 -1.50 -4.38
C THR A 246 -21.04 -2.05 -4.42
N LEU A 247 -21.19 -3.37 -4.24
CA LEU A 247 -22.47 -4.06 -4.20
C LEU A 247 -23.07 -4.11 -2.77
#